data_AF-A0A5R8Y4L5-F1
#
_entry.id   AF-A0A5R8Y4L5-F1
#
_cell.length_a   1.000
_cell.length_b   1.000
_cell.length_c   1.000
_cell.angle_alpha   90.00
_cell.angle_beta   90.00
_cell.angle_gamma   90.00
#
_symmetry.space_group_name_H-M   'P 1'
#
loop_
_entity.id
_entity.type
_entity.pdbx_description
1 polymer ?
#
loop_
_entity_poly.entity_id
_entity_poly.type
_entity_poly.pdbx_seq_one_letter_code
_entity_poly.pdbx_strand_id
1 'polypeptide(L)'
;MGKEVIKVKTVTLAQHFREDKVNISHIEKPYGDHSSPVVRIDRVECGKVTGLIEIPYSNIEEVIEALHKAEELCESIPHDEPHGEINADIGGGA
;
A
#
# COMPACT_ATOMS: atom_id res chain seq x y z
N MET A 1 4.68 -29.60 -6.28
CA MET A 1 4.47 -28.54 -7.28
C MET A 1 4.64 -27.20 -6.59
N GLY A 2 5.50 -26.33 -7.12
CA GLY A 2 5.77 -25.01 -6.53
C GLY A 2 4.59 -24.08 -6.80
N LYS A 3 4.26 -23.21 -5.84
CA LYS A 3 3.25 -22.15 -6.03
C LYS A 3 3.75 -21.22 -7.15
N GLU A 4 3.00 -21.07 -8.22
CA GLU A 4 3.29 -20.04 -9.22
C GLU A 4 2.94 -18.68 -8.63
N VAL A 5 3.98 -17.88 -8.36
CA VAL A 5 3.86 -16.53 -7.82
C VAL A 5 4.26 -15.56 -8.92
N ILE A 6 3.29 -14.82 -9.43
CA ILE A 6 3.50 -13.81 -10.47
C ILE A 6 3.58 -12.45 -9.79
N LYS A 7 4.76 -11.82 -9.80
CA LYS A 7 4.93 -10.50 -9.21
C LYS A 7 4.24 -9.46 -10.08
N VAL A 8 3.29 -8.71 -9.49
CA VAL A 8 2.53 -7.68 -10.20
C VAL A 8 3.21 -6.32 -10.04
N LYS A 9 3.47 -5.91 -8.79
CA LYS A 9 4.04 -4.59 -8.49
C LYS A 9 4.81 -4.59 -7.18
N THR A 10 5.81 -3.71 -7.08
CA THR A 10 6.38 -3.28 -5.80
C THR A 10 6.11 -1.79 -5.63
N VAL A 11 5.63 -1.42 -4.45
CA VAL A 11 5.38 -0.03 -4.05
C VAL A 11 6.30 0.28 -2.86
N THR A 12 7.10 1.34 -2.94
CA THR A 12 7.92 1.80 -1.81
C THR A 12 7.06 2.70 -0.93
N LEU A 13 6.94 2.37 0.35
CA LEU A 13 6.08 3.10 1.31
C LEU A 13 6.79 4.28 1.96
N ALA A 14 8.08 4.13 2.31
CA ALA A 14 8.87 5.20 2.91
C ALA A 14 10.20 5.34 2.16
N GLN A 15 10.55 6.56 1.76
CA GLN A 15 11.76 6.82 0.96
C GLN A 15 12.98 7.20 1.81
N HIS A 16 12.81 7.78 2.99
CA HIS A 16 13.91 8.48 3.66
C HIS A 16 14.52 7.80 4.91
N PHE A 17 13.84 6.87 5.58
CA PHE A 17 14.34 6.29 6.84
C PHE A 17 14.13 4.79 7.04
N ARG A 18 13.12 4.20 6.39
CA ARG A 18 12.88 2.76 6.41
C ARG A 18 12.65 2.32 4.97
N GLU A 19 13.37 1.32 4.51
CA GLU A 19 13.16 0.74 3.17
C GLU A 19 11.88 -0.12 3.14
N ASP A 20 10.77 0.45 3.60
CA ASP A 20 9.50 -0.22 3.68
C ASP A 20 8.90 -0.32 2.29
N LYS A 21 8.55 -1.54 1.89
CA LYS A 21 8.01 -1.86 0.57
C LYS A 21 6.79 -2.76 0.72
N VAL A 22 5.82 -2.58 -0.16
CA VAL A 22 4.71 -3.50 -0.35
C VAL A 22 4.90 -4.20 -1.68
N ASN A 23 4.90 -5.53 -1.67
CA ASN A 23 4.93 -6.34 -2.88
C ASN A 23 3.54 -6.93 -3.11
N ILE A 24 2.99 -6.67 -4.28
CA ILE A 24 1.72 -7.23 -4.72
C ILE A 24 2.04 -8.32 -5.74
N SER A 25 1.55 -9.53 -5.48
CA SER A 25 1.76 -10.71 -6.31
C SER A 25 0.45 -11.45 -6.53
N HIS A 26 0.30 -12.07 -7.69
CA HIS A 26 -0.78 -13.01 -7.98
C HIS A 26 -0.30 -14.44 -7.69
N ILE A 27 -1.18 -15.26 -7.10
CA ILE A 27 -0.92 -16.67 -6.84
C ILE A 27 -2.07 -17.49 -7.41
N GLU A 28 -1.77 -18.35 -8.39
CA GLU A 28 -2.73 -19.23 -9.07
C GLU A 28 -3.30 -20.31 -8.12
N LYS A 29 -2.40 -20.96 -7.38
CA LYS A 29 -2.72 -22.14 -6.55
C LYS A 29 -2.10 -22.01 -5.16
N PRO A 30 -2.61 -21.11 -4.30
CA PRO A 30 -2.03 -20.87 -2.98
C PRO A 30 -2.03 -22.10 -2.08
N TYR A 31 -2.99 -23.02 -2.21
CA TYR A 31 -3.15 -24.19 -1.33
C TYR A 31 -3.22 -25.54 -2.06
N GLY A 32 -3.07 -25.57 -3.40
CA GLY A 32 -3.08 -26.80 -4.21
C GLY A 32 -3.98 -26.70 -5.45
N ASP A 33 -4.17 -27.82 -6.15
CA ASP A 33 -4.82 -27.85 -7.47
C ASP A 33 -6.30 -27.42 -7.48
N HIS A 34 -6.97 -27.43 -6.33
CA HIS A 34 -8.35 -26.98 -6.18
C HIS A 34 -8.48 -25.61 -5.51
N SER A 35 -7.37 -24.95 -5.20
CA SER A 35 -7.41 -23.63 -4.58
C SER A 35 -7.73 -22.56 -5.64
N SER A 36 -8.60 -21.63 -5.27
CA SER A 36 -8.86 -20.45 -6.09
C SER A 36 -7.66 -19.50 -6.04
N PRO A 37 -7.40 -18.76 -7.13
CA PRO A 37 -6.33 -17.79 -7.15
C PRO A 37 -6.57 -16.68 -6.13
N VAL A 38 -5.47 -16.10 -5.62
CA VAL A 38 -5.49 -15.00 -4.67
C VAL A 38 -4.49 -13.92 -5.04
N VAL A 39 -4.78 -12.68 -4.64
CA VAL A 39 -3.79 -11.60 -4.60
C VAL A 39 -3.09 -11.67 -3.26
N ARG A 40 -1.77 -11.70 -3.26
CA ARG A 40 -0.95 -11.62 -2.06
C ARG A 40 -0.26 -10.27 -1.98
N ILE A 41 -0.32 -9.67 -0.81
CA ILE A 41 0.35 -8.43 -0.45
C ILE A 41 1.34 -8.74 0.67
N ASP A 42 2.63 -8.58 0.37
CA ASP A 42 3.71 -8.71 1.35
C ASP A 42 4.20 -7.35 1.80
N ARG A 43 4.18 -7.09 3.10
CA ARG A 43 4.87 -5.95 3.71
C ARG A 43 6.31 -6.35 4.00
N VAL A 44 7.24 -5.61 3.43
CA VAL A 44 8.68 -5.74 3.65
C VAL A 44 9.16 -4.53 4.43
N GLU A 45 9.76 -4.75 5.59
CA GLU A 45 10.39 -3.72 6.43
C GLU A 45 11.85 -4.10 6.63
N CYS A 46 12.77 -3.18 6.32
CA CYS A 46 14.22 -3.40 6.38
C CYS A 46 14.68 -4.70 5.68
N GLY A 47 14.12 -5.00 4.51
CA GLY A 47 14.45 -6.18 3.71
C GLY A 47 13.84 -7.50 4.21
N LYS A 48 13.04 -7.49 5.29
CA LYS A 48 12.36 -8.69 5.81
C LYS A 48 10.86 -8.59 5.60
N VAL A 49 10.23 -9.68 5.18
CA VAL A 49 8.76 -9.77 5.13
C VAL A 49 8.24 -9.79 6.56
N THR A 50 7.54 -8.75 6.98
CA THR A 50 6.96 -8.59 8.32
C THR A 50 5.46 -8.79 8.36
N GLY A 51 4.79 -8.72 7.20
CA GLY A 51 3.35 -8.95 7.08
C GLY A 51 2.99 -9.59 5.75
N LEU A 52 1.92 -10.37 5.76
CA LEU A 52 1.39 -11.07 4.60
C LEU A 52 -0.13 -11.00 4.67
N ILE A 53 -0.75 -10.54 3.59
CA ILE A 53 -2.19 -10.52 3.40
C ILE A 53 -2.51 -11.27 2.12
N GLU A 54 -3.41 -12.24 2.20
CA GLU A 54 -3.95 -12.95 1.03
C GLU A 54 -5.40 -12.53 0.85
N ILE A 55 -5.72 -12.00 -0.33
CA ILE A 55 -7.02 -11.44 -0.68
C ILE A 55 -7.58 -12.30 -1.81
N PRO A 56 -8.69 -13.01 -1.57
CA PRO A 56 -9.42 -13.69 -2.64
C PRO A 56 -9.86 -12.70 -3.71
N TYR A 57 -9.78 -13.11 -4.98
CA TYR A 57 -10.27 -12.27 -6.08
C TYR A 57 -11.77 -11.95 -5.98
N SER A 58 -12.55 -12.77 -5.26
CA SER A 58 -13.96 -12.47 -4.96
C SER A 58 -14.16 -11.21 -4.13
N ASN A 59 -13.15 -10.79 -3.36
CA ASN A 59 -13.23 -9.65 -2.43
C ASN A 59 -12.28 -8.52 -2.82
N ILE A 60 -11.57 -8.62 -3.96
CA ILE A 60 -10.59 -7.61 -4.36
C ILE A 60 -11.24 -6.26 -4.65
N GLU A 61 -12.44 -6.26 -5.22
CA GLU A 61 -13.18 -5.05 -5.55
C GLU A 61 -13.53 -4.25 -4.28
N GLU A 62 -14.02 -4.93 -3.25
CA GLU A 62 -14.34 -4.32 -1.95
C GLU A 62 -13.11 -3.65 -1.32
N VAL A 63 -11.93 -4.29 -1.47
CA VAL A 63 -10.67 -3.73 -0.97
C VAL A 63 -10.26 -2.49 -1.77
N ILE A 64 -10.40 -2.52 -3.10
CA ILE A 64 -10.11 -1.37 -3.97
C ILE A 64 -11.04 -0.19 -3.64
N GLU A 65 -12.34 -0.45 -3.49
CA GLU A 65 -13.32 0.56 -3.07
C GLU A 65 -12.97 1.17 -1.71
N ALA A 66 -12.56 0.35 -0.74
CA ALA A 66 -12.16 0.84 0.57
C ALA A 66 -10.90 1.73 0.50
N LEU A 67 -9.95 1.42 -0.38
CA LEU A 67 -8.77 2.25 -0.62
C LEU A 67 -9.14 3.60 -1.24
N HIS A 68 -10.03 3.63 -2.23
CA HIS A 68 -10.52 4.89 -2.81
C HIS A 68 -11.29 5.75 -1.79
N LYS A 69 -12.13 5.14 -0.95
CA LYS A 69 -12.80 5.88 0.13
C LYS A 69 -11.82 6.48 1.14
N ALA A 70 -10.71 5.80 1.42
CA ALA A 70 -9.67 6.33 2.30
C ALA A 70 -8.95 7.53 1.68
N GLU A 71 -8.75 7.53 0.37
CA GLU A 71 -8.22 8.67 -0.40
C GLU A 71 -9.18 9.87 -0.32
N GLU A 72 -10.47 9.66 -0.60
CA GLU A 72 -11.51 10.71 -0.48
C GLU A 72 -11.59 11.30 0.95
N LEU A 73 -11.49 10.44 1.97
CA LEU A 73 -11.51 10.89 3.36
C LEU A 73 -10.30 11.78 3.70
N CYS A 74 -9.12 11.42 3.20
CA CYS A 74 -7.92 12.23 3.35
C CYS A 74 -8.12 13.64 2.74
N GLU A 75 -8.67 13.73 1.54
CA GLU A 75 -8.94 15.02 0.90
C GLU A 75 -9.98 15.85 1.67
N SER A 76 -10.91 15.19 2.35
CA SER A 76 -11.98 15.86 3.11
C SER A 76 -11.55 16.42 4.47
N ILE A 77 -10.42 15.96 5.03
CA ILE A 77 -9.91 16.41 6.32
C ILE A 77 -8.94 17.57 6.05
N PRO A 78 -9.11 18.75 6.68
CA PRO A 78 -8.12 19.81 6.58
C PRO A 78 -6.82 19.32 7.21
N HIS A 79 -5.79 19.15 6.36
CA HIS A 79 -4.45 18.83 6.80
C HIS A 79 -3.70 20.13 7.00
N ASP A 80 -3.15 20.35 8.19
CA ASP A 80 -2.17 21.41 8.40
C ASP A 80 -0.95 21.09 7.52
N GLU A 81 -0.70 21.91 6.50
CA GLU A 81 0.53 21.79 5.72
C GLU A 81 1.72 22.00 6.66
N PRO A 82 2.63 21.03 6.81
CA PRO A 82 3.94 21.35 7.36
C PRO A 82 4.58 22.30 6.34
N HIS A 83 4.74 23.56 6.74
CA HIS A 83 5.25 24.72 5.95
C HIS A 83 4.21 25.72 5.39
N GLY A 84 2.96 25.72 5.83
CA GLY A 84 2.03 26.82 5.53
C GLY A 84 2.52 28.21 5.99
N GLU A 85 3.50 28.26 6.90
CA GLU A 85 4.09 29.51 7.41
C GLU A 85 5.18 30.12 6.51
N ILE A 86 5.74 29.41 5.52
CA ILE A 86 6.84 29.95 4.69
C ILE A 86 6.32 30.80 3.51
N ASN A 87 5.01 30.80 3.25
CA ASN A 87 4.37 31.66 2.25
C ASN A 87 3.56 32.82 2.88
N ALA A 88 3.74 33.10 4.18
CA ALA A 88 3.14 34.28 4.77
C ALA A 88 3.80 35.56 4.23
N ASP A 89 3.05 36.34 3.46
CA ASP A 89 3.43 37.61 2.81
C ASP A 89 3.79 38.76 3.79
N ILE A 90 4.01 38.49 5.08
CA ILE A 90 4.25 39.49 6.11
C ILE A 90 5.70 39.40 6.60
N GLY A 91 6.58 40.14 5.93
CA GLY A 91 7.91 40.45 6.41
C GLY A 91 7.84 41.24 7.72
N GLY A 92 7.98 40.55 8.86
CA GLY A 92 8.11 41.14 10.18
C GLY A 92 9.53 41.64 10.44
N GLY A 93 9.92 42.72 9.78
CA GLY A 93 11.08 43.53 10.17
C GLY A 93 10.61 44.75 10.94
N ALA A 94 10.90 44.78 12.25
CA ALA A 94 10.90 45.99 13.07
C ALA A 94 12.03 45.87 14.10
#